data_AF-A0A7C7A0K4-F1
#
_entry.id   AF-A0A7C7A0K4-F1
#
_cell.length_a   1.000
_cell.length_b   1.000
_cell.length_c   1.000
_cell.angle_alpha   90.00
_cell.angle_beta   90.00
_cell.angle_gamma   90.00
#
_symmetry.space_group_name_H-M   'P 1'
#
loop_
_entity.id
_entity.type
_entity.pdbx_description
1 polymer ?
#
loop_
_entity_poly.entity_id
_entity_poly.type
_entity_poly.pdbx_seq_one_letter_code
_entity_poly.pdbx_strand_id
1 'polypeptide(L)' 'KTLPGMAQAVAATIDALGWNDIVGTIAGDDTIMVVCRAEKIAEDLMDKITRMVRGVS' A
#
# COMPACT_ATOMS: atom_id res chain seq x y z
N LYS A 1 3.20 4.11 -6.33
CA LYS A 1 3.51 3.80 -7.75
C LYS A 1 4.39 2.56 -7.79
N THR A 2 4.19 1.70 -8.77
CA THR A 2 4.95 0.47 -8.99
C THR A 2 5.64 0.53 -10.35
N LEU A 3 6.38 -0.52 -10.72
CA LEU A 3 6.74 -0.74 -12.13
C LEU A 3 5.46 -0.98 -12.97
N PRO A 4 5.49 -0.73 -14.30
CA PRO A 4 4.37 -1.00 -15.19
C PRO A 4 3.87 -2.44 -15.07
N GLY A 5 2.56 -2.65 -15.06
CA GLY A 5 1.92 -3.95 -14.91
C GLY A 5 2.00 -4.59 -13.51
N MET A 6 2.65 -3.95 -12.53
CA MET A 6 2.91 -4.57 -11.23
C MET A 6 1.96 -4.16 -10.11
N ALA A 7 1.02 -3.24 -10.36
CA ALA A 7 0.13 -2.74 -9.30
C ALA A 7 -0.69 -3.84 -8.65
N GLN A 8 -1.18 -4.81 -9.43
CA GLN A 8 -1.97 -5.94 -8.94
C GLN A 8 -1.17 -6.82 -7.97
N ALA A 9 0.07 -7.16 -8.31
CA ALA A 9 0.93 -7.99 -7.46
C ALA A 9 1.26 -7.31 -6.12
N VAL A 10 1.52 -6.00 -6.15
CA VAL A 10 1.78 -5.23 -4.94
C VAL A 10 0.51 -5.08 -4.10
N ALA A 11 -0.66 -4.85 -4.71
CA ALA A 11 -1.94 -4.81 -3.99
C ALA A 11 -2.25 -6.13 -3.29
N ALA A 12 -2.08 -7.26 -3.99
CA ALA A 12 -2.24 -8.59 -3.40
C ALA A 12 -1.26 -8.84 -2.24
N THR A 13 -0.04 -8.30 -2.33
CA THR A 13 0.93 -8.36 -1.23
C THR A 13 0.45 -7.54 -0.03
N ILE A 14 -0.06 -6.32 -0.25
CA ILE A 14 -0.62 -5.46 0.81
C ILE A 14 -1.81 -6.16 1.49
N ASP A 15 -2.73 -6.74 0.73
CA ASP A 15 -3.90 -7.44 1.26
C ASP A 15 -3.47 -8.66 2.09
N ALA A 16 -2.46 -9.41 1.64
CA ALA A 16 -1.91 -10.58 2.34
C ALA A 16 -1.21 -10.24 3.66
N LEU A 17 -0.76 -8.99 3.87
CA LEU A 17 -0.17 -8.54 5.14
C LEU A 17 -1.22 -8.39 6.25
N GLY A 18 -2.51 -8.39 5.92
CA GLY A 18 -3.60 -8.41 6.90
C GLY A 18 -3.63 -7.20 7.84
N TRP A 19 -3.18 -6.02 7.38
CA TRP A 19 -3.25 -4.81 8.20
C TRP A 19 -4.71 -4.38 8.39
N ASN A 20 -5.21 -4.52 9.62
CA ASN A 20 -6.60 -4.23 10.00
C ASN A 20 -7.06 -2.79 9.69
N ASP A 21 -6.09 -1.88 9.58
CA ASP A 21 -6.30 -0.45 9.34
C ASP A 21 -6.59 -0.11 7.87
N ILE A 22 -6.31 -1.06 6.96
CA ILE A 22 -6.69 -0.98 5.55
C ILE A 22 -8.10 -1.56 5.38
N VAL A 23 -8.97 -0.80 4.72
CA VAL A 23 -10.31 -1.23 4.31
C VAL A 23 -10.23 -2.09 3.05
N GLY A 24 -9.36 -1.70 2.12
CA GLY A 24 -9.08 -2.46 0.89
C GLY A 24 -8.19 -1.70 -0.09
N THR A 25 -7.89 -2.34 -1.20
CA THR A 25 -7.06 -1.79 -2.28
C THR A 25 -7.78 -1.83 -3.64
N ILE A 26 -7.46 -0.88 -4.51
CA ILE A 26 -7.84 -0.89 -5.94
C ILE A 26 -6.56 -0.71 -6.75
N ALA A 27 -6.20 -1.71 -7.55
CA ALA A 27 -5.03 -1.67 -8.41
C ALA A 27 -5.41 -1.36 -9.87
N GLY A 28 -4.67 -0.42 -10.46
CA GLY A 28 -4.62 -0.19 -11.90
C GLY A 28 -3.47 -0.98 -12.54
N ASP A 29 -2.71 -0.31 -13.42
CA ASP A 29 -1.50 -0.87 -14.05
C ASP A 29 -0.23 -0.65 -13.22
N ASP A 30 0.09 0.62 -12.93
CA ASP A 30 1.29 1.04 -12.17
C ASP A 30 0.97 1.78 -10.85
N THR A 31 -0.32 1.86 -10.52
CA THR A 31 -0.84 2.67 -9.43
C THR A 31 -1.85 1.88 -8.61
N ILE A 32 -1.79 2.04 -7.28
CA ILE A 32 -2.66 1.38 -6.32
C ILE A 32 -3.26 2.46 -5.44
N MET A 33 -4.57 2.44 -5.30
CA MET A 33 -5.28 3.21 -4.28
C MET A 33 -5.48 2.31 -3.06
N VAL A 34 -5.08 2.79 -1.88
CA VAL A 34 -5.27 2.10 -0.61
C VAL A 34 -6.24 2.91 0.22
N VAL A 35 -7.35 2.30 0.63
CA VAL A 35 -8.37 2.96 1.45
C VAL A 35 -8.11 2.60 2.91
N CYS A 36 -7.87 3.61 3.74
CA CYS A 36 -7.63 3.45 5.18
C CYS A 36 -8.85 3.90 5.98
N ARG A 37 -8.97 3.41 7.23
CA ARG A 37 -10.11 3.74 8.11
C ARG A 37 -10.12 5.19 8.61
N ALA A 38 -8.97 5.87 8.59
CA ALA A 38 -8.82 7.26 9.00
C ALA A 38 -7.65 7.93 8.26
N GLU A 39 -7.67 9.26 8.19
CA GLU A 39 -6.60 10.06 7.59
C GLU A 39 -5.26 9.82 8.29
N LYS A 40 -5.25 9.84 9.63
CA LYS A 40 -4.02 9.64 10.39
C LYS A 40 -3.35 8.28 10.12
N ILE A 41 -4.17 7.25 9.96
CA ILE A 41 -3.71 5.91 9.58
C ILE A 41 -3.07 5.93 8.19
N ALA A 42 -3.64 6.67 7.25
CA ALA A 42 -3.09 6.77 5.89
C ALA A 42 -1.71 7.44 5.90
N GLU A 43 -1.52 8.49 6.71
CA GLU A 43 -0.21 9.12 6.92
C GLU A 43 0.81 8.12 7.48
N ASP A 44 0.46 7.44 8.57
CA ASP A 44 1.37 6.52 9.25
C ASP A 44 1.71 5.30 8.37
N LEU A 45 0.74 4.82 7.58
CA LEU A 45 0.93 3.76 6.59
C LEU A 45 1.86 4.21 5.47
N MET A 46 1.71 5.43 4.97
CA MET A 46 2.57 5.99 3.93
C MET A 46 4.01 6.10 4.41
N ASP A 47 4.23 6.53 5.65
CA ASP A 47 5.55 6.58 6.27
C ASP A 47 6.17 5.18 6.38
N LYS A 48 5.38 4.20 6.85
CA LYS A 48 5.82 2.79 6.96
C LYS A 48 6.23 2.23 5.59
N ILE A 49 5.41 2.42 4.55
CA ILE A 49 5.70 1.97 3.18
C ILE A 49 6.95 2.65 2.64
N THR A 50 7.10 3.96 2.86
CA THR A 50 8.26 4.73 2.40
C THR A 50 9.56 4.20 3.01
N ARG A 51 9.56 3.85 4.30
CA ARG A 51 10.71 3.25 4.99
C ARG A 51 11.07 1.89 4.40
N MET A 52 10.08 1.02 4.18
CA MET A 52 10.29 -0.30 3.56
C MET A 52 10.89 -0.18 2.15
N VAL A 53 10.37 0.72 1.31
CA VAL A 53 10.85 0.93 -0.06
C VAL A 53 12.29 1.47 -0.08
N ARG A 54 12.65 2.32 0.89
CA ARG A 54 14.01 2.89 0.99
C ARG A 54 15.02 1.95 1.66
N GLY A 55 14.58 0.79 2.18
CA GLY A 55 15.46 -0.15 2.87
C GLY A 55 16.03 0.39 4.20
N VAL A 56 15.35 1.36 4.82
CA VAL A 56 15.70 1.89 6.14
C VAL A 56 14.75 1.25 7.14
N SER A 57 15.26 0.24 7.84
CA SER A 57 14.58 -0.47 8.93
C SER A 57 14.62 0.31 10.23
#